data_AF-A0A8H5PTR6-F1
#
_entry.id   AF-A0A8H5PTR6-F1
#
_cell.length_a   1.000
_cell.length_b   1.000
_cell.length_c   1.000
_cell.angle_alpha   90.00
_cell.angle_beta   90.00
_cell.angle_gamma   90.00
#
_symmetry.space_group_name_H-M   'P 1'
#
loop_
_entity.id
_entity.type
_entity.pdbx_description
1 polymer ?
#
loop_
_entity_poly.entity_id
_entity_poly.type
_entity_poly.pdbx_seq_one_letter_code
_entity_poly.pdbx_strand_id
1 'polypeptide(L)'
;MPARSTSITIENHTSHDFVSGSGGLAHGEWNSNIPGVIPKGQSANIGAESNGFMTGDEGVVNYKCDKGDLAFNFDNPFIGSPSYGASGPDSFNISTRGGEEDQSHVTYTVTEKLGHGHK
;
A
#
# COMPACT_ATOMS: atom_id res chain seq x y z
N MET A 1 23.08 -5.42 -1.21
CA MET A 1 21.90 -5.11 -0.40
C MET A 1 21.40 -3.77 -0.86
N PRO A 2 20.09 -3.59 -1.07
CA PRO A 2 19.55 -2.30 -1.47
C PRO A 2 19.83 -1.26 -0.37
N ALA A 3 19.97 0.02 -0.78
CA ALA A 3 20.18 1.11 0.18
C ALA A 3 18.88 1.45 0.93
N ARG A 4 17.73 1.25 0.28
CA ARG A 4 16.38 1.43 0.83
C ARG A 4 15.49 0.28 0.40
N SER A 5 14.56 -0.11 1.28
CA SER A 5 13.53 -1.10 0.95
C SER A 5 12.25 -0.81 1.70
N THR A 6 11.11 -1.03 1.07
CA THR A 6 9.79 -0.88 1.67
C THR A 6 9.02 -2.19 1.61
N SER A 7 8.65 -2.71 2.78
CA SER A 7 7.70 -3.81 2.94
C SER A 7 6.30 -3.24 3.15
N ILE A 8 5.35 -3.68 2.34
CA ILE A 8 3.99 -3.14 2.27
C ILE A 8 3.01 -4.25 2.65
N THR A 9 2.26 -4.07 3.73
CA THR A 9 1.13 -4.92 4.09
C THR A 9 -0.17 -4.19 3.82
N ILE A 10 -1.04 -4.76 3.00
CA ILE A 10 -2.41 -4.27 2.81
C ILE A 10 -3.35 -5.27 3.47
N GLU A 11 -4.09 -4.81 4.48
CA GLU A 11 -5.08 -5.59 5.21
C GLU A 11 -6.49 -5.19 4.78
N ASN A 12 -7.19 -6.12 4.15
CA ASN A 12 -8.57 -5.95 3.73
C ASN A 12 -9.51 -6.49 4.82
N HIS A 13 -9.99 -5.61 5.72
CA HIS A 13 -11.01 -5.94 6.71
C HIS A 13 -12.43 -5.56 6.24
N THR A 14 -12.63 -5.40 4.93
CA THR A 14 -13.95 -5.12 4.35
C THR A 14 -14.67 -6.40 3.94
N SER A 15 -15.94 -6.28 3.53
CA SER A 15 -16.71 -7.38 2.95
C SER A 15 -16.46 -7.60 1.44
N HIS A 16 -15.54 -6.85 0.85
CA HIS A 16 -15.30 -6.77 -0.60
C HIS A 16 -13.94 -7.34 -0.99
N ASP A 17 -13.87 -8.08 -2.10
CA ASP A 17 -12.58 -8.49 -2.66
C ASP A 17 -11.91 -7.30 -3.36
N PHE A 18 -10.61 -7.12 -3.11
CA PHE A 18 -9.80 -6.16 -3.86
C PHE A 18 -9.19 -6.89 -5.05
N VAL A 19 -9.51 -6.47 -6.26
CA VAL A 19 -9.12 -7.15 -7.50
C VAL A 19 -8.30 -6.24 -8.40
N SER A 20 -7.76 -6.81 -9.49
CA SER A 20 -6.95 -6.09 -10.47
C SER A 20 -5.71 -5.44 -9.85
N GLY A 21 -5.08 -6.15 -8.90
CA GLY A 21 -3.85 -5.73 -8.25
C GLY A 21 -2.78 -5.38 -9.28
N SER A 22 -2.29 -4.15 -9.22
CA SER A 22 -1.27 -3.61 -10.11
C SER A 22 -0.43 -2.58 -9.37
N GLY A 23 0.71 -2.21 -9.92
CA GLY A 23 1.53 -1.15 -9.32
C GLY A 23 2.47 -0.51 -10.32
N GLY A 24 2.90 0.68 -9.96
CA GLY A 24 3.90 1.45 -10.70
C GLY A 24 4.96 1.97 -9.72
N LEU A 25 6.20 2.01 -10.19
CA LEU A 25 7.33 2.57 -9.46
C LEU A 25 7.84 3.79 -10.20
N ALA A 26 7.99 4.91 -9.49
CA ALA A 26 8.77 6.05 -9.96
C ALA A 26 10.27 5.78 -9.78
N HIS A 27 10.63 5.09 -8.69
CA HIS A 27 11.99 4.70 -8.35
C HIS A 27 12.03 3.28 -7.74
N GLY A 28 13.15 2.58 -7.95
CA GLY A 28 13.36 1.23 -7.43
C GLY A 28 12.82 0.11 -8.33
N GLU A 29 12.73 -1.07 -7.76
CA GLU A 29 12.15 -2.26 -8.37
C GLU A 29 11.32 -3.08 -7.38
N TRP A 30 10.35 -3.84 -7.89
CA TRP A 30 9.58 -4.77 -7.07
C TRP A 30 10.44 -5.99 -6.74
N ASN A 31 10.58 -6.32 -5.46
CA ASN A 31 11.23 -7.55 -4.99
C ASN A 31 10.22 -8.62 -4.51
N SER A 32 8.93 -8.28 -4.47
CA SER A 32 7.82 -9.22 -4.31
C SER A 32 6.66 -8.87 -5.26
N ASN A 33 5.93 -9.89 -5.71
CA ASN A 33 4.84 -9.72 -6.67
C ASN A 33 3.62 -9.05 -6.02
N ILE A 34 2.96 -8.17 -6.77
CA ILE A 34 1.64 -7.64 -6.40
C ILE A 34 0.60 -8.70 -6.73
N PRO A 35 -0.14 -9.23 -5.73
CA PRO A 35 -1.16 -10.23 -6.01
C PRO A 35 -2.31 -9.60 -6.79
N GLY A 36 -2.86 -10.32 -7.77
CA GLY A 36 -4.00 -9.83 -8.55
C GLY A 36 -5.28 -9.64 -7.73
N VAL A 37 -5.39 -10.29 -6.57
CA VAL A 37 -6.55 -10.23 -5.67
C VAL A 37 -6.10 -10.26 -4.21
N ILE A 38 -6.73 -9.45 -3.35
CA ILE A 38 -6.75 -9.60 -1.89
C ILE A 38 -8.19 -9.91 -1.47
N PRO A 39 -8.51 -11.17 -1.14
CA PRO A 39 -9.86 -11.53 -0.74
C PRO A 39 -10.34 -10.76 0.49
N LYS A 40 -11.66 -10.64 0.64
CA LYS A 40 -12.27 -10.05 1.84
C LYS A 40 -11.77 -10.72 3.12
N GLY A 41 -11.46 -9.92 4.14
CA GLY A 41 -10.92 -10.38 5.41
C GLY A 41 -9.49 -10.96 5.35
N GLN A 42 -8.76 -10.79 4.25
CA GLN A 42 -7.38 -11.26 4.08
C GLN A 42 -6.40 -10.10 3.92
N SER A 43 -5.11 -10.42 3.89
CA SER A 43 -4.03 -9.45 3.67
C SER A 43 -3.07 -9.90 2.58
N ALA A 44 -2.30 -8.95 2.07
CA ALA A 44 -1.20 -9.20 1.14
C ALA A 44 0.07 -8.50 1.61
N ASN A 45 1.21 -9.12 1.32
CA ASN A 45 2.55 -8.57 1.54
C ASN A 45 3.22 -8.35 0.19
N ILE A 46 3.68 -7.13 -0.03
CA ILE A 46 4.32 -6.64 -1.25
C ILE A 46 5.65 -6.01 -0.83
N GLY A 47 6.62 -5.96 -1.73
CA GLY A 47 7.92 -5.37 -1.43
C GLY A 47 8.52 -4.65 -2.64
N ALA A 48 9.13 -3.51 -2.36
CA ALA A 48 9.92 -2.73 -3.29
C ALA A 48 11.29 -2.42 -2.68
N GLU A 49 12.30 -2.21 -3.52
CA GLU A 49 13.64 -1.83 -3.08
C GLU A 49 14.35 -0.91 -4.08
N SER A 50 15.30 -0.13 -3.59
CA SER A 50 16.14 0.73 -4.43
C SER A 50 17.05 -0.10 -5.35
N ASN A 51 17.14 0.25 -6.64
CA ASN A 51 18.01 -0.44 -7.61
C ASN A 51 19.03 0.47 -8.31
N GLY A 52 19.18 1.72 -7.85
CA GLY A 52 20.09 2.72 -8.40
C GLY A 52 21.11 3.26 -7.40
N PHE A 53 22.09 4.02 -7.89
CA PHE A 53 23.06 4.72 -7.06
C PHE A 53 22.41 5.98 -6.45
N MET A 54 22.40 6.08 -5.12
CA MET A 54 21.78 7.19 -4.38
C MET A 54 20.28 7.38 -4.66
N THR A 55 19.55 6.30 -4.91
CA THR A 55 18.09 6.32 -5.12
C THR A 55 17.35 5.67 -3.95
N GLY A 56 16.10 6.08 -3.74
CA GLY A 56 15.14 5.40 -2.89
C GLY A 56 14.26 4.40 -3.66
N ASP A 57 13.17 4.00 -3.04
CA ASP A 57 12.05 3.31 -3.71
C ASP A 57 10.75 4.10 -3.51
N GLU A 58 10.03 4.32 -4.60
CA GLU A 58 8.82 5.13 -4.61
C GLU A 58 7.82 4.51 -5.58
N GLY A 59 6.57 4.39 -5.15
CA GLY A 59 5.51 3.93 -6.02
C GLY A 59 4.13 3.88 -5.42
N VAL A 60 3.26 3.20 -6.15
CA VAL A 60 1.85 3.02 -5.81
C VAL A 60 1.41 1.61 -6.12
N VAL A 61 0.64 1.02 -5.21
CA VAL A 61 -0.12 -0.21 -5.43
C VAL A 61 -1.59 0.15 -5.59
N ASN A 62 -2.22 -0.35 -6.65
CA ASN A 62 -3.61 -0.08 -7.00
C ASN A 62 -4.45 -1.34 -6.98
N TYR A 63 -5.68 -1.23 -6.48
CA TYR A 63 -6.71 -2.24 -6.54
C TYR A 63 -8.05 -1.62 -6.89
N LYS A 64 -9.02 -2.47 -7.21
CA LYS A 64 -10.42 -2.09 -7.45
C LYS A 64 -11.34 -2.98 -6.63
N CYS A 65 -12.49 -2.45 -6.25
CA CYS A 65 -13.62 -3.26 -5.82
C CYS A 65 -14.93 -2.64 -6.36
N ASP A 66 -16.07 -3.23 -6.02
CA ASP A 66 -17.40 -2.72 -6.36
C ASP A 66 -17.72 -1.35 -5.74
N LYS A 67 -16.94 -0.88 -4.75
CA LYS A 67 -17.05 0.47 -4.19
C LYS A 67 -16.20 1.52 -4.91
N GLY A 68 -15.22 1.10 -5.71
CA GLY A 68 -14.34 1.99 -6.48
C GLY A 68 -12.87 1.57 -6.41
N ASP A 69 -12.00 2.50 -6.83
CA ASP A 69 -10.56 2.27 -6.92
C ASP A 69 -9.87 2.59 -5.58
N LEU A 70 -8.84 1.82 -5.23
CA LEU A 70 -7.97 2.03 -4.07
C LEU A 70 -6.53 2.23 -4.55
N ALA A 71 -5.82 3.18 -3.94
CA ALA A 71 -4.41 3.43 -4.21
C ALA A 71 -3.64 3.57 -2.88
N PHE A 72 -2.49 2.90 -2.80
CA PHE A 72 -1.61 2.88 -1.62
C PHE A 72 -0.21 3.34 -2.05
N ASN A 73 0.21 4.54 -1.65
CA ASN A 73 1.45 5.17 -2.08
C ASN A 73 2.54 5.10 -1.01
N PHE A 74 3.77 4.83 -1.42
CA PHE A 74 4.94 4.82 -0.55
C PHE A 74 6.09 5.56 -1.24
N ASP A 75 6.91 6.21 -0.43
CA ASP A 75 8.16 6.85 -0.85
C ASP A 75 9.18 6.67 0.28
N ASN A 76 10.24 5.91 0.02
CA ASN A 76 11.37 5.73 0.92
C ASN A 76 12.62 6.31 0.23
N PRO A 77 12.86 7.63 0.37
CA PRO A 77 13.89 8.32 -0.39
C PRO A 77 15.30 7.93 0.09
N PHE A 78 16.31 8.11 -0.76
CA PHE A 78 17.71 7.85 -0.37
C PHE A 78 18.14 8.69 0.84
N ILE A 79 17.74 9.96 0.87
CA ILE A 79 17.94 10.90 1.98
C ILE A 79 16.57 11.46 2.37
N GLY A 80 16.22 11.34 3.64
CA GLY A 80 14.94 11.78 4.18
C GLY A 80 14.26 10.68 4.97
N SER A 81 13.05 10.98 5.42
CA SER A 81 12.18 10.01 6.08
C SER A 81 11.20 9.41 5.06
N PRO A 82 10.83 8.13 5.20
CA PRO A 82 9.77 7.55 4.42
C PRO A 82 8.44 8.32 4.58
N SER A 83 7.64 8.34 3.51
CA SER A 83 6.28 8.89 3.53
C SER A 83 5.28 7.92 2.90
N TYR A 84 4.04 8.01 3.37
CA TYR A 84 3.00 7.05 3.04
C TYR A 84 1.66 7.76 2.87
N GLY A 85 0.81 7.19 2.02
CA GLY A 85 -0.56 7.66 1.88
C GLY A 85 -1.45 6.58 1.28
N ALA A 86 -2.74 6.85 1.35
CA ALA A 86 -3.72 6.01 0.70
C ALA A 86 -4.94 6.84 0.29
N SER A 87 -5.61 6.38 -0.75
CA SER A 87 -6.92 6.88 -1.17
C SER A 87 -7.82 5.71 -1.54
N GLY A 88 -9.13 5.93 -1.43
CA GLY A 88 -10.12 4.93 -1.76
C GLY A 88 -11.53 5.49 -1.67
N PRO A 89 -12.55 4.64 -1.87
CA PRO A 89 -13.95 5.05 -1.83
C PRO A 89 -14.36 5.66 -0.49
N ASP A 90 -15.28 6.63 -0.52
CA ASP A 90 -15.78 7.30 0.69
C ASP A 90 -16.42 6.34 1.69
N SER A 91 -16.89 5.17 1.26
CA SER A 91 -17.44 4.13 2.14
C SER A 91 -16.38 3.42 2.99
N PHE A 92 -15.09 3.64 2.75
CA PHE A 92 -14.00 3.02 3.51
C PHE A 92 -13.24 4.02 4.38
N ASN A 93 -12.69 3.51 5.48
CA ASN A 93 -11.65 4.14 6.26
C ASN A 93 -10.33 3.40 6.00
N ILE A 94 -9.27 4.14 5.69
CA ILE A 94 -7.93 3.60 5.46
C ILE A 94 -6.99 4.20 6.50
N SER A 95 -6.55 3.38 7.46
CA SER A 95 -5.51 3.79 8.39
C SER A 95 -4.14 3.34 7.90
N THR A 96 -3.15 4.22 8.03
CA THR A 96 -1.78 3.99 7.62
C THR A 96 -0.88 3.97 8.84
N ARG A 97 -0.05 2.93 8.97
CA ARG A 97 0.98 2.82 10.00
C ARG A 97 2.31 2.47 9.33
N GLY A 98 3.20 3.44 9.22
CA GLY A 98 4.54 3.25 8.64
C GLY A 98 5.66 3.40 9.66
N GLY A 99 6.79 2.76 9.40
CA GLY A 99 8.06 2.98 10.10
C GLY A 99 8.82 4.19 9.55
N GLU A 100 9.82 4.69 10.29
CA GLU A 100 10.68 5.81 9.86
C GLU A 100 12.09 5.35 9.45
N GLU A 101 12.30 4.04 9.36
CA GLU A 101 13.61 3.42 9.18
C GLU A 101 13.96 3.14 7.71
N ASP A 102 15.25 2.91 7.43
CA ASP A 102 15.75 2.64 6.06
C ASP A 102 15.14 1.38 5.44
N GLN A 103 14.82 0.38 6.28
CA GLN A 103 14.03 -0.80 5.95
C GLN A 103 12.58 -0.59 6.37
N SER A 104 11.92 0.32 5.68
CA SER A 104 10.56 0.72 6.00
C SER A 104 9.58 -0.45 5.94
N HIS A 105 8.70 -0.50 6.94
CA HIS A 105 7.50 -1.32 6.91
C HIS A 105 6.27 -0.41 7.01
N VAL A 106 5.33 -0.56 6.09
CA VAL A 106 4.05 0.15 6.12
C VAL A 106 2.88 -0.83 6.07
N THR A 107 1.91 -0.61 6.95
CA THR A 107 0.63 -1.32 6.97
C THR A 107 -0.49 -0.36 6.63
N TYR A 108 -1.26 -0.71 5.59
CA TYR A 108 -2.53 -0.08 5.24
C TYR A 108 -3.67 -0.99 5.68
N THR A 109 -4.48 -0.52 6.63
CA THR A 109 -5.65 -1.25 7.11
C THR A 109 -6.90 -0.60 6.54
N VAL A 110 -7.65 -1.35 5.73
CA VAL A 110 -8.89 -0.88 5.09
C VAL A 110 -10.09 -1.48 5.82
N THR A 111 -11.00 -0.63 6.28
CA THR A 111 -12.24 -0.99 6.97
C THR A 111 -13.44 -0.28 6.37
N GLU A 112 -14.63 -0.82 6.55
CA GLU A 112 -15.87 -0.13 6.16
C GLU A 112 -16.19 1.00 7.16
N LYS A 113 -16.61 2.17 6.64
CA LYS A 113 -17.20 3.20 7.50
C LYS A 113 -18.57 2.69 7.92
N LEU A 114 -18.77 2.51 9.22
CA LEU A 114 -20.09 2.25 9.78
C LEU A 114 -20.99 3.45 9.44
N GLY A 115 -22.03 3.21 8.62
CA GLY A 115 -23.05 4.22 8.37
C GLY A 115 -23.65 4.63 9.71
N HIS A 116 -23.63 5.93 10.02
CA HIS A 116 -24.48 6.47 11.06
C HIS A 116 -25.92 6.26 10.58
N GLY A 117 -26.53 5.17 11.04
CA GLY A 117 -27.95 4.92 10.83
C GLY A 117 -28.73 6.08 11.42
N HIS A 118 -29.31 6.92 10.55
CA HIS A 118 -30.38 7.80 10.96
C HIS A 118 -31.54 6.89 11.39
N LYS A 119 -31.87 7.01 12.67
CA LYS A 119 -33.03 6.38 13.32
C LYS A 119 -34.34 6.91 12.72
#